data_AF-A0AAC8ZB44-F1
#
_entry.id   AF-A0AAC8ZB44-F1
#
_cell.length_a   1.000
_cell.length_b   1.000
_cell.length_c   1.000
_cell.angle_alpha   90.00
_cell.angle_beta   90.00
_cell.angle_gamma   90.00
#
_symmetry.space_group_name_H-M   'P 1'
#
loop_
_entity.id
_entity.type
_entity.pdbx_description
1 polymer ?
#
loop_
_entity_poly.entity_id
_entity_poly.type
_entity_poly.pdbx_seq_one_letter_code
_entity_poly.pdbx_strand_id
1 'polypeptide(L)'
;MLDGQLRGIFDTKYTCRVGKHHSKLCEFVISKTDDNFNHTDLVNFVVCRESRHNRQAWKLVGGQGNAPEVPFCAVKLHNQNIQLDDMFNLSLFADFERCIAWAWLDLATNKEDK
;
A
#
# COMPACT_ATOMS: atom_id res chain seq x y z
N MET A 1 7.48 10.46 -5.99
CA MET A 1 6.67 9.37 -5.39
C MET A 1 5.59 8.99 -6.39
N LEU A 2 5.11 7.74 -6.42
CA LEU A 2 4.09 7.26 -7.36
C LEU A 2 2.90 8.24 -7.41
N ASP A 3 2.74 9.00 -8.48
CA ASP A 3 1.77 10.10 -8.58
C ASP A 3 0.40 9.55 -9.05
N GLY A 4 -0.14 8.57 -8.34
CA GLY A 4 -1.29 7.77 -8.77
C GLY A 4 -1.05 6.86 -9.98
N GLN A 5 0.11 6.96 -10.62
CA GLN A 5 0.50 6.14 -11.76
C GLN A 5 0.86 4.71 -11.33
N LEU A 6 0.37 3.74 -12.11
CA LEU A 6 0.77 2.34 -11.98
C LEU A 6 2.24 2.18 -12.38
N ARG A 7 3.03 1.57 -11.49
CA ARG A 7 4.43 1.20 -11.75
C ARG A 7 4.63 -0.27 -11.50
N GLY A 8 5.39 -0.94 -12.36
CA GLY A 8 5.79 -2.33 -12.13
C GLY A 8 6.57 -2.47 -10.83
N ILE A 9 6.30 -3.54 -10.08
CA ILE A 9 6.99 -3.85 -8.82
C ILE A 9 8.10 -4.85 -9.09
N PHE A 10 7.71 -6.05 -9.52
CA PHE A 10 8.57 -7.11 -10.05
C PHE A 10 7.78 -7.82 -11.15
N ASP A 11 8.48 -8.28 -12.18
CA ASP A 11 7.85 -8.77 -13.41
C ASP A 11 6.97 -7.70 -14.10
N THR A 12 6.42 -7.99 -15.27
CA THR A 12 5.48 -7.11 -15.97
C THR A 12 4.04 -7.28 -15.50
N LYS A 13 3.76 -8.30 -14.67
CA LYS A 13 2.41 -8.67 -14.24
C LYS A 13 1.91 -7.94 -13.00
N TYR A 14 2.80 -7.47 -12.12
CA TYR A 14 2.41 -6.84 -10.86
C TYR A 14 2.78 -5.37 -10.83
N THR A 15 1.82 -4.56 -10.41
CA THR A 15 1.92 -3.11 -10.41
C THR A 15 1.53 -2.54 -9.06
N CYS A 16 2.14 -1.43 -8.67
CA CYS A 16 1.73 -0.64 -7.52
C CYS A 16 1.28 0.74 -7.99
N ARG A 17 0.20 1.26 -7.39
CA ARG A 17 -0.19 2.66 -7.48
C ARG A 17 -0.42 3.25 -6.09
N VAL A 18 -0.34 4.57 -6.02
CA VAL A 18 -0.81 5.31 -4.84
C VAL A 18 -2.31 5.53 -4.95
N GLY A 19 -3.02 5.22 -3.86
CA GLY A 19 -4.44 5.52 -3.68
C GLY A 19 -4.62 6.86 -3.01
N LYS A 20 -5.31 6.88 -1.86
CA LYS A 20 -5.43 8.11 -1.07
C LYS A 20 -4.09 8.51 -0.44
N HIS A 21 -3.64 9.74 -0.67
CA HIS A 21 -2.39 10.23 -0.09
C HIS A 21 -2.45 11.69 0.35
N HIS A 22 -1.67 12.01 1.39
CA HIS A 22 -1.28 13.37 1.80
C HIS A 22 -0.01 13.29 2.66
N SER A 23 0.39 14.39 3.31
CA SER A 23 1.63 14.46 4.09
C SER A 23 1.72 13.50 5.30
N LYS A 24 0.59 12.94 5.76
CA LYS A 24 0.51 12.16 7.02
C LYS A 24 -0.04 10.74 6.85
N LEU A 25 -0.52 10.42 5.65
CA LEU A 25 -1.10 9.14 5.30
C LEU A 25 -0.83 8.86 3.83
N CYS A 26 -0.44 7.64 3.50
CA CYS A 26 -0.36 7.18 2.12
C CYS A 26 -0.91 5.75 1.98
N GLU A 27 -1.88 5.57 1.11
CA GLU A 27 -2.37 4.28 0.65
C GLU A 27 -1.64 3.85 -0.61
N PHE A 28 -1.33 2.56 -0.68
CA PHE A 28 -0.77 1.89 -1.82
C PHE A 28 -1.62 0.69 -2.18
N VAL A 29 -1.72 0.42 -3.47
CA VAL A 29 -2.50 -0.70 -4.00
C VAL A 29 -1.63 -1.51 -4.94
N ILE A 30 -1.47 -2.79 -4.65
CA ILE A 30 -0.81 -3.76 -5.51
C ILE A 30 -1.89 -4.46 -6.34
N SER A 31 -1.72 -4.44 -7.65
CA SER A 31 -2.63 -5.07 -8.61
C SER A 31 -1.90 -6.00 -9.55
N LYS A 32 -2.59 -7.06 -9.95
CA LYS A 32 -2.21 -7.93 -11.05
C LYS A 32 -2.79 -7.40 -12.35
N THR A 33 -2.00 -7.45 -13.41
CA THR A 33 -2.39 -7.10 -14.78
C THR A 33 -2.58 -8.38 -15.58
N ASP A 34 -3.74 -8.53 -16.23
CA ASP A 34 -4.00 -9.64 -17.14
C ASP A 34 -3.51 -9.34 -18.58
N ASP A 35 -3.60 -10.32 -19.47
CA ASP A 35 -3.17 -10.19 -20.87
C ASP A 35 -4.01 -9.15 -21.66
N ASN A 36 -5.17 -8.75 -21.12
CA ASN A 36 -6.02 -7.72 -21.68
C ASN A 36 -5.77 -6.34 -21.05
N PHE A 37 -4.72 -6.19 -20.24
CA PHE A 37 -4.39 -4.97 -19.48
C PHE A 37 -5.44 -4.56 -18.44
N ASN A 38 -6.30 -5.48 -18.00
CA ASN A 38 -7.17 -5.23 -16.86
C ASN A 38 -6.37 -5.38 -15.56
N HIS A 39 -6.65 -4.50 -14.60
CA HIS A 39 -6.02 -4.52 -13.29
C HIS A 39 -6.97 -5.06 -12.23
N THR A 40 -6.52 -6.06 -11.49
CA THR A 40 -7.24 -6.63 -10.33
C THR A 40 -6.45 -6.36 -9.06
N ASP A 41 -7.07 -5.68 -8.09
CA ASP A 41 -6.43 -5.35 -6.82
C ASP A 41 -6.24 -6.59 -5.95
N LEU A 42 -5.01 -6.83 -5.52
CA LEU A 42 -4.64 -7.98 -4.68
C LEU A 42 -4.41 -7.55 -3.22
N VAL A 43 -3.71 -6.43 -3.03
CA VAL A 43 -3.31 -5.93 -1.72
C VAL A 43 -3.53 -4.43 -1.65
N ASN A 44 -4.21 -3.96 -0.60
CA ASN A 44 -4.16 -2.56 -0.20
C ASN A 44 -3.35 -2.46 1.08
N PHE A 45 -2.45 -1.50 1.17
CA PHE A 45 -1.79 -1.19 2.42
C PHE A 45 -1.71 0.31 2.62
N VAL A 46 -1.69 0.73 3.88
CA VAL A 46 -1.71 2.14 4.26
C VAL A 46 -0.66 2.39 5.33
N VAL A 47 0.12 3.43 5.13
CA VAL A 47 1.06 3.95 6.12
C VAL A 47 0.46 5.22 6.73
N CYS A 48 0.40 5.28 8.04
CA CYS A 48 -0.10 6.43 8.78
C CYS A 48 0.90 6.81 9.88
N ARG A 49 1.26 8.10 9.93
CA ARG A 49 2.23 8.61 10.92
C ARG A 49 1.64 9.57 11.94
N GLU A 50 0.36 9.94 11.82
CA GLU A 50 -0.27 10.93 12.70
C GLU A 50 -1.62 10.47 13.25
N SER A 51 -1.83 10.65 14.55
CA SER A 51 -2.98 10.14 15.29
C SER A 51 -4.30 10.69 14.78
N ARG A 52 -4.36 11.96 14.34
CA ARG A 52 -5.57 12.58 13.77
C ARG A 52 -6.12 11.84 12.55
N HIS A 53 -5.27 11.12 11.82
CA HIS A 53 -5.63 10.39 10.60
C HIS A 53 -5.71 8.87 10.79
N ASN A 54 -5.42 8.34 11.99
CA ASN A 54 -5.35 6.89 12.25
C ASN A 54 -6.64 6.15 11.89
N ARG A 55 -7.81 6.68 12.28
CA ARG A 55 -9.12 6.07 12.00
C ARG A 55 -9.44 6.09 10.52
N GLN A 56 -9.03 7.14 9.81
CA GLN A 56 -9.20 7.21 8.36
C GLN A 56 -8.30 6.20 7.66
N ALA A 57 -7.02 6.11 8.02
CA ALA A 57 -6.10 5.09 7.50
C ALA A 57 -6.64 3.68 7.75
N TRP A 58 -7.04 3.39 8.99
CA TRP A 58 -7.55 2.08 9.36
C TRP A 58 -8.75 1.64 8.52
N LYS A 59 -9.67 2.58 8.23
CA LYS A 59 -10.82 2.32 7.36
C LYS A 59 -10.45 2.00 5.90
N LEU A 60 -9.36 2.55 5.36
CA LEU A 60 -8.95 2.29 3.96
C LEU A 60 -8.63 0.81 3.73
N VAL A 61 -8.08 0.14 4.75
CA VAL A 61 -7.80 -1.30 4.72
C VAL A 61 -8.94 -2.12 5.33
N GLY A 62 -10.14 -1.55 5.48
CA GLY A 62 -11.32 -2.26 6.01
C GLY A 62 -11.26 -2.55 7.51
N GLY A 63 -10.35 -1.92 8.23
CA GLY A 63 -10.19 -2.07 9.66
C GLY A 63 -11.42 -1.66 10.46
N GLN A 64 -11.69 -2.41 11.53
CA GLN A 64 -12.83 -2.19 12.43
C GLN A 64 -12.34 -1.84 13.85
N GLY A 65 -13.18 -1.14 14.61
CA GLY A 65 -12.84 -0.75 15.99
C GLY A 65 -11.77 0.33 16.09
N ASN A 66 -10.91 0.22 17.10
CA ASN A 66 -9.82 1.17 17.33
C ASN A 66 -8.69 0.94 16.34
N ALA A 67 -8.19 2.03 15.76
CA ALA A 67 -7.00 1.99 14.92
C ALA A 67 -5.75 1.71 15.78
N PRO A 68 -4.70 1.12 15.19
CA PRO A 68 -3.40 0.98 15.85
C PRO A 68 -2.82 2.34 16.27
N GLU A 69 -1.90 2.31 17.24
CA GLU A 69 -1.08 3.47 17.55
C GLU A 69 -0.17 3.82 16.36
N VAL A 70 0.08 5.12 16.18
CA VAL A 70 0.93 5.63 15.10
C VAL A 70 2.40 5.68 15.53
N PRO A 71 3.36 5.53 14.60
CA PRO A 71 3.15 5.21 13.19
C PRO A 71 2.78 3.73 12.99
N PHE A 72 1.93 3.45 12.00
CA PHE A 72 1.61 2.08 11.61
C PHE A 72 1.59 1.90 10.09
N CYS A 73 1.87 0.66 9.67
CA CYS A 73 1.51 0.13 8.37
C CYS A 73 0.42 -0.93 8.58
N ALA A 74 -0.67 -0.85 7.84
CA ALA A 74 -1.76 -1.81 7.90
C ALA A 74 -2.09 -2.31 6.50
N VAL A 75 -2.50 -3.59 6.41
CA VAL A 75 -2.63 -4.31 5.14
C VAL A 75 -3.99 -5.00 5.06
N LYS A 76 -4.57 -5.00 3.87
CA LYS A 76 -5.73 -5.78 3.47
C LYS A 76 -5.37 -6.63 2.27
N LEU A 77 -5.56 -7.93 2.40
CA LEU A 77 -5.55 -8.87 1.28
C LEU A 77 -6.96 -9.01 0.72
N HIS A 78 -7.12 -8.88 -0.59
CA HIS A 78 -8.37 -9.19 -1.28
C HIS A 78 -8.38 -10.67 -1.62
N ASN A 79 -8.63 -11.52 -0.62
CA ASN A 79 -8.54 -12.99 -0.75
C ASN A 79 -9.30 -13.57 -1.95
N GLN A 80 -10.48 -13.01 -2.29
CA GLN A 80 -11.24 -13.42 -3.48
C GLN A 80 -10.53 -13.16 -4.83
N ASN A 81 -9.53 -12.28 -4.86
CA ASN A 81 -8.78 -11.92 -6.06
C ASN A 81 -7.42 -12.63 -6.14
N ILE A 82 -6.96 -13.24 -5.06
CA ILE A 82 -5.65 -13.91 -4.97
C ILE A 82 -5.78 -15.32 -5.55
N GLN A 83 -4.99 -15.62 -6.59
CA GLN A 83 -4.86 -16.96 -7.16
C GLN A 83 -3.66 -17.70 -6.57
N LEU A 84 -3.58 -19.01 -6.82
CA LEU A 84 -2.49 -19.87 -6.33
C LEU A 84 -1.11 -19.31 -6.72
N ASP A 85 -0.97 -18.86 -7.97
CA ASP A 85 0.29 -18.28 -8.48
C ASP A 85 0.69 -17.01 -7.74
N ASP A 86 -0.28 -16.22 -7.26
CA ASP A 86 -0.02 -15.00 -6.50
C ASP A 86 0.45 -15.32 -5.08
N MET A 87 0.08 -16.49 -4.53
CA MET A 87 0.49 -16.91 -3.19
C MET A 87 2.00 -17.10 -3.07
N PHE A 88 2.66 -17.58 -4.13
CA PHE A 88 4.11 -17.74 -4.18
C PHE A 88 4.85 -16.40 -4.14
N ASN A 89 4.15 -15.30 -4.46
CA ASN A 89 4.70 -13.95 -4.50
C ASN A 89 4.34 -13.10 -3.27
N LEU A 90 3.58 -13.63 -2.30
CA LEU A 90 3.16 -12.86 -1.11
C LEU A 90 4.34 -12.32 -0.29
N SER A 91 5.44 -13.09 -0.20
CA SER A 91 6.66 -12.65 0.49
C SER A 91 7.32 -11.46 -0.21
N LEU A 92 7.30 -11.43 -1.55
CA LEU A 92 7.79 -10.30 -2.34
C LEU A 92 6.91 -9.06 -2.17
N PHE A 93 5.58 -9.22 -2.10
CA PHE A 93 4.68 -8.10 -1.80
C PHE A 93 4.97 -7.50 -0.42
N ALA A 94 5.17 -8.35 0.59
CA ALA A 94 5.49 -7.90 1.95
C ALA A 94 6.85 -7.18 2.03
N ASP A 95 7.85 -7.66 1.29
CA ASP A 95 9.15 -6.98 1.21
C ASP A 95 9.04 -5.61 0.53
N PHE A 96 8.36 -5.55 -0.62
CA PHE A 96 8.09 -4.30 -1.32
C PHE A 96 7.31 -3.31 -0.46
N GLU A 97 6.24 -3.77 0.20
CA GLU A 97 5.42 -2.98 1.14
C GLU A 97 6.31 -2.31 2.18
N ARG A 98 7.18 -3.09 2.82
CA ARG A 98 8.12 -2.58 3.82
C ARG A 98 9.05 -1.54 3.21
N CYS A 99 9.70 -1.84 2.09
CA CYS A 99 10.65 -0.92 1.46
C CYS A 99 10.00 0.42 1.08
N ILE A 100 8.83 0.41 0.46
CA ILE A 100 8.15 1.64 0.04
C ILE A 100 7.56 2.42 1.22
N ALA A 101 7.07 1.72 2.25
CA ALA A 101 6.60 2.35 3.48
C ALA A 101 7.74 3.11 4.19
N TRP A 102 8.90 2.48 4.32
CA TRP A 102 10.10 3.12 4.88
C TRP A 102 10.56 4.32 4.05
N ALA A 103 10.68 4.15 2.72
CA ALA A 103 11.06 5.24 1.83
C ALA A 103 10.09 6.43 1.91
N TRP A 104 8.79 6.16 2.08
CA TRP A 104 7.81 7.22 2.26
C TRP A 104 7.95 7.96 3.59
N LEU A 105 8.12 7.23 4.69
CA LEU A 105 8.32 7.82 6.02
C LEU A 105 9.55 8.72 6.04
N ASP A 106 10.66 8.29 5.46
CA ASP A 106 11.90 9.07 5.38
C ASP A 106 11.72 10.36 4.55
N LEU A 107 11.07 10.26 3.38
CA LEU A 107 10.74 11.43 2.57
C LEU A 107 9.80 12.41 3.30
N ALA A 108 8.90 11.91 4.13
CA ALA A 108 7.96 12.73 4.87
C ALA A 108 8.65 13.46 6.06
N THR A 109 9.63 12.82 6.70
CA THR A 109 10.44 13.44 7.77
C THR A 109 11.35 14.54 7.21
N ASN A 110 12.08 14.25 6.12
CA ASN A 110 12.97 15.23 5.48
C ASN A 110 12.28 16.49 4.93
N LYS A 111 10.95 16.47 4.78
CA LYS A 111 10.14 17.63 4.39
C LYS A 111 9.73 18.51 5.57
N GLU A 112 9.76 17.99 6.80
CA GLU A 112 9.42 18.74 8.01
C GLU A 112 10.64 19.52 8.54
N ASP A 113 11.86 19.08 8.21
CA ASP A 113 13.12 19.73 8.59
C ASP A 113 13.58 20.84 7.63
N LYS A 114 12.74 21.22 6.65
CA LYS A 114 13.02 22.29 5.68
C LYS A 114 11.95 23.39 5.75
#